data_AF-A0A531MSL8-F1
#
_entry.id   AF-A0A531MSL8-F1
#
_cell.length_a   1.000
_cell.length_b   1.000
_cell.length_c   1.000
_cell.angle_alpha   90.00
_cell.angle_beta   90.00
_cell.angle_gamma   90.00
#
_symmetry.space_group_name_H-M   'P 1'
#
loop_
_entity.id
_entity.type
_entity.pdbx_description
1 polymer ?
#
loop_
_entity_poly.entity_id
_entity_poly.type
_entity_poly.pdbx_seq_one_letter_code
_entity_poly.pdbx_strand_id
1 'polypeptide(L)'
;GERDPKPEGVGFYYLDHLTHNVFRGQMDKWWDFYRNLFGFKQIHFFDIDGKITGLVSRAITSPCGKIRIPLNESKDETSQIAEYLKKYNGEGIQHIAVGTDEIYAATDRLAENGLKFMPGPPETYYDMSYDRVNGHDEPIERMKKHGILIDGEGVVDGGMTKILLQIFSKTVIGPIFFEFIQRKGDEGFGEGNFRALFESIEQDQIKRGVIKVQAAE
;
A
#
# COMPACT_ATOMS: atom_id res chain seq x y z
N GLY A 1 -7.43 32.48 -2.86
CA GLY A 1 -6.09 32.13 -2.36
C GLY A 1 -5.05 32.74 -3.28
N GLU A 2 -3.78 32.72 -2.88
CA GLU A 2 -2.67 33.13 -3.75
C GLU A 2 -2.61 32.27 -5.01
N ARG A 3 -2.13 32.87 -6.09
CA ARG A 3 -1.89 32.18 -7.36
C ARG A 3 -0.55 31.44 -7.25
N ASP A 4 -0.57 30.12 -7.35
CA ASP A 4 0.59 29.22 -7.23
C ASP A 4 1.21 29.20 -5.81
N PRO A 5 0.46 28.75 -4.78
CA PRO A 5 1.00 28.63 -3.44
C PRO A 5 2.17 27.63 -3.40
N LYS A 6 3.24 27.99 -2.68
CA LYS A 6 4.40 27.13 -2.43
C LYS A 6 4.47 26.77 -0.93
N PRO A 7 3.55 25.94 -0.43
CA PRO A 7 3.55 25.56 0.97
C PRO A 7 4.84 24.82 1.32
N GLU A 8 5.33 25.01 2.54
CA GLU A 8 6.38 24.17 3.08
C GLU A 8 5.85 22.73 3.20
N GLY A 9 6.54 21.78 2.54
CA GLY A 9 6.13 20.38 2.53
C GLY A 9 6.36 19.70 3.88
N VAL A 10 5.73 18.55 4.09
CA VAL A 10 5.87 17.77 5.35
C VAL A 10 6.90 16.64 5.28
N GLY A 11 7.85 16.72 4.35
CA GLY A 11 8.99 15.80 4.23
C GLY A 11 8.86 14.70 3.17
N PHE A 12 7.82 14.70 2.34
CA PHE A 12 7.70 13.81 1.17
C PHE A 12 8.19 14.52 -0.08
N TYR A 13 9.01 13.84 -0.89
CA TYR A 13 9.74 14.49 -1.98
C TYR A 13 9.66 13.78 -3.34
N TYR A 14 9.04 12.60 -3.42
CA TYR A 14 8.87 11.89 -4.70
C TYR A 14 7.63 11.00 -4.71
N LEU A 15 7.17 10.65 -5.92
CA LEU A 15 6.17 9.60 -6.14
C LEU A 15 6.89 8.25 -6.22
N ASP A 16 6.56 7.32 -5.33
CA ASP A 16 7.17 5.99 -5.31
C ASP A 16 6.49 5.04 -6.29
N HIS A 17 5.18 4.96 -6.20
CA HIS A 17 4.33 4.16 -7.08
C HIS A 17 2.87 4.63 -7.02
N LEU A 18 2.05 4.09 -7.91
CA LEU A 18 0.60 4.26 -7.91
C LEU A 18 -0.07 2.99 -8.40
N THR A 19 -1.28 2.72 -7.96
CA THR A 19 -2.01 1.50 -8.37
C THR A 19 -3.00 1.75 -9.49
N HIS A 20 -3.47 0.67 -10.12
CA HIS A 20 -4.72 0.68 -10.87
C HIS A 20 -5.62 -0.44 -10.38
N ASN A 21 -6.83 -0.10 -9.95
CA ASN A 21 -7.90 -1.06 -9.80
C ASN A 21 -8.65 -1.17 -11.13
N VAL A 22 -8.70 -2.39 -11.66
CA VAL A 22 -9.26 -2.68 -12.98
C VAL A 22 -10.44 -3.66 -12.85
N PHE A 23 -11.32 -3.68 -13.83
CA PHE A 23 -12.44 -4.64 -13.84
C PHE A 23 -11.91 -6.06 -13.98
N ARG A 24 -12.72 -7.04 -13.52
CA ARG A 24 -12.41 -8.45 -13.73
C ARG A 24 -12.20 -8.75 -15.23
N GLY A 25 -11.12 -9.47 -15.54
CA GLY A 25 -10.67 -9.81 -16.88
C GLY A 25 -9.88 -8.70 -17.59
N GLN A 26 -9.69 -7.53 -16.98
CA GLN A 26 -9.00 -6.40 -17.63
C GLN A 26 -7.53 -6.24 -17.25
N MET A 27 -6.99 -7.05 -16.31
CA MET A 27 -5.57 -6.95 -15.95
C MET A 27 -4.65 -7.13 -17.15
N ASP A 28 -4.91 -8.12 -18.02
CA ASP A 28 -4.09 -8.37 -19.21
C ASP A 28 -4.17 -7.23 -20.23
N LYS A 29 -5.34 -6.59 -20.39
CA LYS A 29 -5.50 -5.42 -21.25
C LYS A 29 -4.57 -4.28 -20.81
N TRP A 30 -4.54 -3.97 -19.52
CA TRP A 30 -3.69 -2.88 -18.99
C TRP A 30 -2.21 -3.25 -18.96
N TRP A 31 -1.90 -4.52 -18.68
CA TRP A 31 -0.55 -5.04 -18.82
C TRP A 31 -0.03 -4.89 -20.24
N ASP A 32 -0.80 -5.31 -21.23
CA ASP A 32 -0.43 -5.22 -22.64
C ASP A 32 -0.24 -3.77 -23.07
N PHE A 33 -1.08 -2.84 -22.59
CA PHE A 33 -0.90 -1.41 -22.81
C PHE A 33 0.48 -0.92 -22.33
N TYR A 34 0.85 -1.18 -21.08
CA TYR A 34 2.13 -0.73 -20.52
C TYR A 34 3.34 -1.46 -21.12
N ARG A 35 3.23 -2.78 -21.34
CA ARG A 35 4.30 -3.59 -21.93
C ARG A 35 4.58 -3.18 -23.37
N ASN A 36 3.54 -3.07 -24.20
CA ASN A 36 3.72 -2.91 -25.64
C ASN A 36 4.08 -1.46 -26.02
N LEU A 37 3.53 -0.46 -25.32
CA LEU A 37 3.76 0.95 -25.65
C LEU A 37 4.96 1.55 -24.93
N PHE A 38 5.23 1.11 -23.70
CA PHE A 38 6.23 1.74 -22.82
C PHE A 38 7.34 0.77 -22.37
N GLY A 39 7.29 -0.49 -22.81
CA GLY A 39 8.31 -1.49 -22.50
C GLY A 39 8.32 -1.93 -21.04
N PHE A 40 7.22 -1.76 -20.29
CA PHE A 40 7.15 -2.19 -18.90
C PHE A 40 7.39 -3.71 -18.78
N LYS A 41 7.94 -4.10 -17.63
CA LYS A 41 8.20 -5.49 -17.27
C LYS A 41 7.39 -5.86 -16.03
N GLN A 42 6.85 -7.07 -16.00
CA GLN A 42 6.32 -7.66 -14.77
C GLN A 42 7.50 -8.06 -13.90
N ILE A 43 7.49 -7.61 -12.65
CA ILE A 43 8.52 -7.94 -11.66
C ILE A 43 7.98 -8.85 -10.56
N HIS A 44 6.67 -8.85 -10.35
CA HIS A 44 6.04 -9.75 -9.41
C HIS A 44 4.57 -9.98 -9.76
N PHE A 45 4.02 -11.11 -9.31
CA PHE A 45 2.60 -11.41 -9.37
C PHE A 45 2.17 -11.94 -8.01
N PHE A 46 1.15 -11.30 -7.44
CA PHE A 46 0.59 -11.66 -6.15
C PHE A 46 -0.78 -12.30 -6.35
N ASP A 47 -1.00 -13.37 -5.62
CA ASP A 47 -2.27 -14.09 -5.57
C ASP A 47 -2.70 -14.20 -4.10
N ILE A 48 -3.60 -13.31 -3.67
CA ILE A 48 -3.86 -13.09 -2.25
C ILE A 48 -5.30 -13.44 -1.91
N ASP A 49 -5.43 -14.28 -0.89
CA ASP A 49 -6.67 -14.57 -0.21
C ASP A 49 -6.62 -13.98 1.19
N GLY A 50 -7.60 -13.13 1.50
CA GLY A 50 -7.89 -12.69 2.87
C GLY A 50 -8.85 -13.63 3.57
N LYS A 51 -9.59 -13.12 4.56
CA LYS A 51 -10.50 -13.97 5.34
C LYS A 51 -11.81 -14.24 4.62
N ILE A 52 -12.28 -13.28 3.82
CA ILE A 52 -13.59 -13.35 3.15
C ILE A 52 -13.44 -13.12 1.65
N THR A 53 -12.49 -12.28 1.24
CA THR A 53 -12.27 -11.92 -0.16
C THR A 53 -10.80 -12.05 -0.55
N GLY A 54 -10.53 -12.08 -1.85
CA GLY A 54 -9.19 -12.11 -2.41
C GLY A 54 -9.01 -11.18 -3.61
N LEU A 55 -7.76 -10.98 -3.98
CA LEU A 55 -7.36 -10.23 -5.17
C LEU A 55 -6.17 -10.89 -5.85
N VAL A 56 -6.00 -10.56 -7.13
CA VAL A 56 -4.74 -10.79 -7.85
C VAL A 56 -4.12 -9.43 -8.16
N SER A 57 -2.79 -9.34 -8.06
CA SER A 57 -2.05 -8.12 -8.36
C SER A 57 -0.84 -8.41 -9.23
N ARG A 58 -0.70 -7.66 -10.33
CA ARG A 58 0.49 -7.70 -11.19
C ARG A 58 1.31 -6.45 -10.98
N ALA A 59 2.47 -6.59 -10.35
CA ALA A 59 3.40 -5.49 -10.16
C ALA A 59 4.27 -5.31 -11.42
N ILE A 60 4.12 -4.17 -12.08
CA ILE A 60 4.87 -3.83 -13.28
C ILE A 60 5.77 -2.62 -13.04
N THR A 61 6.94 -2.60 -13.69
CA THR A 61 7.90 -1.50 -13.61
C THR A 61 8.33 -1.02 -14.99
N SER A 62 8.57 0.28 -15.10
CA SER A 62 9.14 0.90 -16.29
C SER A 62 10.57 0.43 -16.57
N PRO A 63 11.06 0.53 -17.82
CA PRO A 63 12.44 0.18 -18.16
C PRO A 63 13.52 0.91 -17.34
N CYS A 64 13.23 2.14 -16.89
CA CYS A 64 14.15 2.94 -16.08
C CYS A 64 14.06 2.64 -14.56
N GLY A 65 13.17 1.74 -14.14
CA GLY A 65 12.98 1.35 -12.75
C GLY A 65 12.29 2.40 -11.86
N LYS A 66 11.93 3.57 -12.40
CA LYS A 66 11.40 4.69 -11.61
C LYS A 66 9.88 4.66 -11.44
N ILE A 67 9.15 4.16 -12.43
CA ILE A 67 7.68 4.07 -12.38
C ILE A 67 7.31 2.63 -12.06
N ARG A 68 6.54 2.47 -11.00
CA ARG A 68 6.00 1.20 -10.51
C ARG A 68 4.48 1.30 -10.45
N ILE A 69 3.81 0.27 -10.98
CA ILE A 69 2.35 0.24 -11.06
C ILE A 69 1.84 -1.16 -10.71
N PRO A 70 1.28 -1.38 -9.52
CA PRO A 70 0.49 -2.58 -9.27
C PRO A 70 -0.88 -2.49 -9.98
N LEU A 71 -1.18 -3.49 -10.82
CA LEU A 71 -2.49 -3.67 -11.45
C LEU A 71 -3.28 -4.67 -10.61
N ASN A 72 -4.40 -4.25 -10.01
CA ASN A 72 -5.18 -5.04 -9.08
C ASN A 72 -6.55 -5.41 -9.66
N GLU A 73 -6.92 -6.67 -9.52
CA GLU A 73 -8.19 -7.20 -9.98
C GLU A 73 -8.84 -8.08 -8.90
N SER A 74 -10.16 -8.06 -8.83
CA SER A 74 -10.93 -8.79 -7.81
C SER A 74 -11.13 -10.28 -8.11
N LYS A 75 -10.91 -11.15 -7.12
CA LYS A 75 -11.37 -12.56 -7.14
C LYS A 75 -12.83 -12.76 -6.74
N ASP A 76 -13.45 -11.75 -6.14
CA ASP A 76 -14.85 -11.83 -5.65
C ASP A 76 -15.73 -10.68 -6.14
N GLU A 77 -17.05 -10.85 -6.07
CA GLU A 77 -18.00 -9.79 -6.45
C GLU A 77 -18.11 -8.68 -5.41
N THR A 78 -17.78 -8.97 -4.14
CA THR A 78 -17.95 -8.08 -2.99
C THR A 78 -16.63 -7.54 -2.43
N SER A 79 -15.51 -7.73 -3.12
CA SER A 79 -14.19 -7.30 -2.63
C SER A 79 -14.04 -5.78 -2.55
N GLN A 80 -12.99 -5.34 -1.87
CA GLN A 80 -12.53 -3.95 -1.86
C GLN A 80 -12.31 -3.35 -3.27
N ILE A 81 -11.86 -4.15 -4.23
CA ILE A 81 -11.65 -3.70 -5.61
C ILE A 81 -13.01 -3.42 -6.27
N ALA A 82 -14.00 -4.30 -6.05
CA ALA A 82 -15.36 -4.09 -6.54
C ALA A 82 -16.04 -2.88 -5.90
N GLU A 83 -15.85 -2.67 -4.59
CA GLU A 83 -16.34 -1.46 -3.90
C GLU A 83 -15.70 -0.19 -4.49
N TYR A 84 -14.38 -0.22 -4.73
CA TYR A 84 -13.67 0.89 -5.37
C TYR A 84 -14.28 1.21 -6.74
N LEU A 85 -14.40 0.22 -7.63
CA LEU A 85 -14.88 0.42 -9.01
C LEU A 85 -16.29 1.02 -9.03
N LYS A 86 -17.17 0.58 -8.11
CA LYS A 86 -18.52 1.12 -7.95
C LYS A 86 -18.50 2.57 -7.46
N LYS A 87 -17.69 2.90 -6.45
CA LYS A 87 -17.60 4.25 -5.88
C LYS A 87 -16.91 5.24 -6.82
N TYR A 88 -15.88 4.79 -7.53
CA TYR A 88 -15.11 5.58 -8.49
C TYR A 88 -15.83 5.72 -9.85
N ASN A 89 -16.83 4.86 -10.11
CA ASN A 89 -17.55 4.77 -11.37
C ASN A 89 -16.65 4.38 -12.56
N GLY A 90 -15.73 3.44 -12.34
CA GLY A 90 -14.81 2.96 -13.36
C GLY A 90 -13.47 2.48 -12.80
N GLU A 91 -12.57 2.13 -13.71
CA GLU A 91 -11.17 1.80 -13.40
C GLU A 91 -10.38 3.07 -13.06
N GLY A 92 -9.35 2.95 -12.23
CA GLY A 92 -8.50 4.09 -11.93
C GLY A 92 -7.51 3.85 -10.80
N ILE A 93 -6.87 4.93 -10.38
CA ILE A 93 -5.86 4.93 -9.33
C ILE A 93 -6.53 4.83 -7.97
N GLN A 94 -6.31 3.72 -7.26
CA GLN A 94 -6.81 3.54 -5.90
C GLN A 94 -5.94 4.30 -4.89
N HIS A 95 -4.63 4.22 -5.05
CA HIS A 95 -3.72 4.94 -4.19
C HIS A 95 -2.47 5.41 -4.89
N ILE A 96 -1.88 6.44 -4.29
CA ILE A 96 -0.61 7.04 -4.68
C ILE A 96 0.32 6.96 -3.48
N ALA A 97 1.49 6.36 -3.69
CA ALA A 97 2.54 6.29 -2.68
C ALA A 97 3.55 7.43 -2.86
N VAL A 98 3.81 8.14 -1.78
CA VAL A 98 4.79 9.23 -1.72
C VAL A 98 5.91 8.89 -0.75
N GLY A 99 7.15 9.11 -1.20
CA GLY A 99 8.33 8.67 -0.46
C GLY A 99 9.01 9.76 0.38
N THR A 100 9.61 9.33 1.49
CA THR A 100 10.34 10.17 2.46
C THR A 100 11.52 9.41 3.08
N ASP A 101 12.50 10.13 3.59
CA ASP A 101 13.59 9.60 4.42
C ASP A 101 13.31 9.77 5.93
N GLU A 102 12.18 10.37 6.30
CA GLU A 102 11.83 10.74 7.68
C GLU A 102 10.42 10.26 8.07
N ILE A 103 10.05 9.00 7.76
CA ILE A 103 8.66 8.56 7.86
C ILE A 103 8.02 8.83 9.23
N TYR A 104 8.78 8.70 10.31
CA TYR A 104 8.29 8.96 11.67
C TYR A 104 7.94 10.42 11.94
N ALA A 105 8.74 11.36 11.44
CA ALA A 105 8.48 12.79 11.64
C ALA A 105 7.45 13.29 10.63
N ALA A 106 7.50 12.79 9.39
CA ALA A 106 6.56 13.15 8.34
C ALA A 106 5.13 12.70 8.67
N THR A 107 4.96 11.50 9.24
CA THR A 107 3.65 10.99 9.71
C THR A 107 3.10 11.76 10.91
N ASP A 108 3.96 12.17 11.84
CA ASP A 108 3.58 13.08 12.94
C ASP A 108 2.98 14.38 12.39
N ARG A 109 3.70 15.04 11.46
CA ARG A 109 3.24 16.28 10.81
C ARG A 109 1.92 16.10 10.04
N LEU A 110 1.75 14.98 9.34
CA LEU A 110 0.50 14.67 8.66
C LEU A 110 -0.68 14.51 9.63
N ALA A 111 -0.47 13.79 10.74
CA ALA A 111 -1.48 13.61 11.77
C ALA A 111 -1.86 14.95 12.44
N GLU A 112 -0.88 15.78 12.74
CA GLU A 112 -1.07 17.14 13.27
C GLU A 112 -1.88 18.03 12.31
N ASN A 113 -1.65 17.88 11.00
CA ASN A 113 -2.43 18.54 9.95
C ASN A 113 -3.82 17.91 9.72
N GLY A 114 -4.22 16.94 10.55
CA GLY A 114 -5.57 16.38 10.56
C GLY A 114 -5.78 15.16 9.67
N LEU A 115 -4.74 14.68 8.96
CA LEU A 115 -4.85 13.45 8.18
C LEU A 115 -5.15 12.27 9.11
N LYS A 116 -6.05 11.38 8.67
CA LYS A 116 -6.39 10.15 9.39
C LYS A 116 -5.78 8.96 8.69
N PHE A 117 -5.06 8.14 9.44
CA PHE A 117 -4.53 6.86 8.96
C PHE A 117 -5.54 5.72 9.11
N MET A 118 -5.33 4.66 8.34
CA MET A 118 -6.03 3.40 8.55
C MET A 118 -5.71 2.84 9.95
N PRO A 119 -6.57 1.99 10.53
CA PRO A 119 -6.23 1.29 11.76
C PRO A 119 -4.92 0.52 11.60
N GLY A 120 -4.00 0.71 12.55
CA GLY A 120 -2.77 -0.07 12.63
C GLY A 120 -3.05 -1.55 12.93
N PRO A 121 -2.07 -2.43 12.67
CA PRO A 121 -2.15 -3.84 13.01
C PRO A 121 -2.16 -4.04 14.54
N PRO A 122 -2.53 -5.24 15.05
CA PRO A 122 -2.50 -5.53 16.47
C PRO A 122 -1.08 -5.45 17.05
N GLU A 123 -0.94 -5.30 18.36
CA GLU A 123 0.35 -5.20 19.04
C GLU A 123 1.29 -6.38 18.70
N THR A 124 0.74 -7.59 18.60
CA THR A 124 1.47 -8.81 18.23
C THR A 124 2.19 -8.71 16.87
N TYR A 125 1.69 -7.90 15.92
CA TYR A 125 2.39 -7.65 14.66
C TYR A 125 3.76 -7.01 14.90
N TYR A 126 3.83 -6.08 15.86
CA TYR A 126 5.07 -5.37 16.19
C TYR A 126 6.01 -6.25 17.00
N ASP A 127 5.46 -7.04 17.92
CA ASP A 127 6.27 -7.98 18.70
C ASP A 127 6.96 -9.01 17.79
N MET A 128 6.26 -9.47 16.75
CA MET A 128 6.78 -10.39 15.73
C MET A 128 7.59 -9.69 14.62
N SER A 129 7.83 -8.38 14.69
CA SER A 129 8.57 -7.68 13.62
C SER A 129 10.02 -8.15 13.50
N TYR A 130 10.70 -8.39 14.63
CA TYR A 130 12.07 -8.88 14.68
C TYR A 130 12.24 -10.28 14.07
N ASP A 131 11.22 -11.13 14.20
CA ASP A 131 11.21 -12.46 13.61
C ASP A 131 11.02 -12.41 12.08
N ARG A 132 10.26 -11.43 11.59
CA ARG A 132 9.96 -11.28 10.15
C ARG A 132 11.05 -10.53 9.40
N VAL A 133 11.60 -9.48 10.00
CA VAL A 133 12.64 -8.62 9.39
C VAL A 133 13.88 -8.68 10.25
N ASN A 134 14.64 -9.77 10.14
CA ASN A 134 15.79 -10.01 11.01
C ASN A 134 16.82 -8.86 10.95
N GLY A 135 17.26 -8.40 12.13
CA GLY A 135 18.31 -7.40 12.27
C GLY A 135 17.87 -5.95 12.00
N HIS A 136 16.58 -5.64 12.11
CA HIS A 136 16.11 -4.25 12.07
C HIS A 136 16.20 -3.57 13.44
N ASP A 137 16.53 -2.28 13.46
CA ASP A 137 16.60 -1.44 14.68
C ASP A 137 15.48 -0.38 14.70
N GLU A 138 14.38 -0.63 14.00
CA GLU A 138 13.28 0.35 13.90
C GLU A 138 12.60 0.57 15.26
N PRO A 139 12.32 1.84 15.64
CA PRO A 139 11.70 2.15 16.93
C PRO A 139 10.25 1.68 16.97
N ILE A 140 10.00 0.54 17.62
CA ILE A 140 8.68 -0.10 17.74
C ILE A 140 7.60 0.88 18.20
N GLU A 141 7.85 1.65 19.26
CA GLU A 141 6.87 2.61 19.80
C GLU A 141 6.50 3.72 18.81
N ARG A 142 7.46 4.15 17.98
CA ARG A 142 7.20 5.14 16.92
C ARG A 142 6.38 4.52 15.79
N MET A 143 6.60 3.24 15.48
CA MET A 143 5.78 2.53 14.49
C MET A 143 4.34 2.34 14.99
N LYS A 144 4.18 1.88 16.24
CA LYS A 144 2.88 1.68 16.90
C LYS A 144 2.04 2.96 16.94
N LYS A 145 2.65 4.12 17.19
CA LYS A 145 1.97 5.41 17.35
C LYS A 145 0.93 5.71 16.27
N HIS A 146 1.29 5.50 15.00
CA HIS A 146 0.40 5.76 13.85
C HIS A 146 0.03 4.51 13.06
N GLY A 147 0.53 3.33 13.45
CA GLY A 147 0.26 2.10 12.70
C GLY A 147 1.20 1.90 11.50
N ILE A 148 2.46 2.36 11.57
CA ILE A 148 3.45 2.12 10.51
C ILE A 148 3.74 0.62 10.44
N LEU A 149 3.73 0.09 9.22
CA LEU A 149 4.04 -1.29 8.88
C LEU A 149 5.52 -1.42 8.52
N ILE A 150 6.09 -2.60 8.77
CA ILE A 150 7.47 -2.96 8.44
C ILE A 150 7.50 -4.29 7.68
N ASP A 151 8.25 -4.31 6.59
CA ASP A 151 8.60 -5.50 5.83
C ASP A 151 10.07 -5.42 5.38
N GLY A 152 10.61 -6.49 4.83
CA GLY A 152 11.97 -6.49 4.28
C GLY A 152 12.60 -7.86 4.13
N GLU A 153 13.67 -7.94 3.35
CA GLU A 153 14.44 -9.18 3.09
C GLU A 153 15.41 -9.57 4.24
N GLY A 154 15.45 -8.80 5.35
CA GLY A 154 16.41 -9.03 6.44
C GLY A 154 17.87 -8.71 6.05
N VAL A 155 18.83 -9.26 6.79
CA VAL A 155 20.27 -9.22 6.43
C VAL A 155 20.53 -10.17 5.25
N VAL A 156 20.77 -9.59 4.07
CA VAL A 156 21.20 -10.34 2.88
C VAL A 156 22.73 -10.24 2.75
N ASP A 157 23.41 -11.38 2.61
CA ASP A 157 24.85 -11.51 2.35
C ASP A 157 25.79 -10.77 3.33
N GLY A 158 25.38 -10.60 4.60
CA GLY A 158 26.15 -9.87 5.62
C GLY A 158 26.14 -8.34 5.44
N GLY A 159 25.26 -7.83 4.58
CA GLY A 159 25.03 -6.41 4.35
C GLY A 159 24.04 -5.77 5.33
N MET A 160 23.59 -4.55 5.02
CA MET A 160 22.56 -3.88 5.81
C MET A 160 21.20 -4.57 5.63
N THR A 161 20.43 -4.65 6.71
CA THR A 161 19.03 -5.09 6.67
C THR A 161 18.25 -4.20 5.71
N LYS A 162 17.64 -4.80 4.69
CA LYS A 162 16.73 -4.06 3.79
C LYS A 162 15.36 -3.98 4.43
N ILE A 163 14.84 -2.76 4.57
CA ILE A 163 13.58 -2.50 5.25
C ILE A 163 12.68 -1.64 4.36
N LEU A 164 11.39 -1.94 4.39
CA LEU A 164 10.32 -1.17 3.79
C LEU A 164 9.32 -0.74 4.88
N LEU A 165 9.20 0.56 5.09
CA LEU A 165 8.24 1.15 6.03
C LEU A 165 7.08 1.78 5.26
N GLN A 166 5.84 1.43 5.61
CA GLN A 166 4.65 1.89 4.92
C GLN A 166 3.54 2.27 5.90
N ILE A 167 2.75 3.29 5.55
CA ILE A 167 1.53 3.66 6.28
C ILE A 167 0.51 4.25 5.32
N PHE A 168 -0.76 3.98 5.57
CA PHE A 168 -1.85 4.29 4.65
C PHE A 168 -2.83 5.27 5.28
N SER A 169 -3.23 6.29 4.53
CA SER A 169 -4.32 7.17 4.93
C SER A 169 -5.67 6.43 4.83
N LYS A 170 -6.68 6.92 5.54
CA LYS A 170 -8.07 6.67 5.14
C LYS A 170 -8.32 7.26 3.75
N THR A 171 -9.42 6.90 3.12
CA THR A 171 -9.83 7.50 1.84
C THR A 171 -10.02 9.01 1.99
N VAL A 172 -9.40 9.79 1.12
CA VAL A 172 -9.41 11.27 1.15
C VAL A 172 -10.14 11.89 -0.03
N ILE A 173 -10.22 11.21 -1.17
CA ILE A 173 -10.93 11.69 -2.37
C ILE A 173 -11.78 10.55 -2.92
N GLY A 174 -13.07 10.54 -2.59
CA GLY A 174 -13.93 9.40 -2.91
C GLY A 174 -13.34 8.11 -2.33
N PRO A 175 -13.07 7.06 -3.14
CA PRO A 175 -12.42 5.83 -2.68
C PRO A 175 -10.88 5.86 -2.74
N ILE A 176 -10.25 7.00 -3.10
CA ILE A 176 -8.80 7.14 -3.23
C ILE A 176 -8.16 7.43 -1.87
N PHE A 177 -7.05 6.76 -1.57
CA PHE A 177 -6.20 7.02 -0.39
C PHE A 177 -4.73 7.25 -0.80
N PHE A 178 -3.90 7.65 0.16
CA PHE A 178 -2.46 7.84 -0.03
C PHE A 178 -1.68 6.87 0.82
N GLU A 179 -0.53 6.45 0.29
CA GLU A 179 0.48 5.70 1.00
C GLU A 179 1.69 6.61 1.24
N PHE A 180 2.29 6.47 2.42
CA PHE A 180 3.52 7.14 2.80
C PHE A 180 4.56 6.06 3.06
N ILE A 181 5.66 6.13 2.32
CA ILE A 181 6.64 5.05 2.24
C ILE A 181 8.05 5.56 2.51
N GLN A 182 8.86 4.74 3.18
CA GLN A 182 10.29 4.92 3.27
C GLN A 182 10.98 3.61 2.93
N ARG A 183 11.84 3.66 1.90
CA ARG A 183 12.69 2.55 1.48
C ARG A 183 14.04 2.67 2.15
N LYS A 184 14.42 1.66 2.93
CA LYS A 184 15.78 1.51 3.48
C LYS A 184 16.44 0.32 2.80
N GLY A 185 16.76 0.48 1.52
CA GLY A 185 17.42 -0.55 0.69
C GLY A 185 16.49 -1.58 0.04
N ASP A 186 15.22 -1.69 0.47
CA ASP A 186 14.23 -2.55 -0.18
C ASP A 186 13.56 -1.84 -1.38
N GLU A 187 13.71 -2.41 -2.58
CA GLU A 187 13.16 -1.89 -3.84
C GLU A 187 11.87 -2.61 -4.30
N GLY A 188 11.38 -3.56 -3.50
CA GLY A 188 10.17 -4.36 -3.71
C GLY A 188 8.88 -3.66 -3.26
N PHE A 189 7.83 -4.44 -3.02
CA PHE A 189 6.52 -3.90 -2.58
C PHE A 189 6.13 -4.28 -1.15
N GLY A 190 6.92 -5.15 -0.49
CA GLY A 190 6.60 -5.69 0.84
C GLY A 190 5.32 -6.53 0.82
N GLU A 191 5.44 -7.83 0.53
CA GLU A 191 4.29 -8.74 0.46
C GLU A 191 3.52 -8.80 1.80
N GLY A 192 4.23 -8.82 2.92
CA GLY A 192 3.66 -8.79 4.26
C GLY A 192 2.94 -7.47 4.55
N ASN A 193 3.51 -6.34 4.13
CA ASN A 193 2.84 -5.04 4.24
C ASN A 193 1.58 -4.96 3.37
N PHE A 194 1.64 -5.49 2.15
CA PHE A 194 0.49 -5.55 1.25
C PHE A 194 -0.63 -6.42 1.82
N ARG A 195 -0.32 -7.59 2.39
CA ARG A 195 -1.30 -8.44 3.09
C ARG A 195 -1.91 -7.71 4.29
N ALA A 196 -1.09 -7.05 5.11
CA ALA A 196 -1.58 -6.31 6.27
C ALA A 196 -2.49 -5.13 5.86
N LEU A 197 -2.18 -4.42 4.77
CA LEU A 197 -3.07 -3.43 4.18
C LEU A 197 -4.40 -4.06 3.76
N PHE A 198 -4.35 -5.17 3.03
CA PHE A 198 -5.54 -5.87 2.55
C PHE A 198 -6.47 -6.25 3.72
N GLU A 199 -5.93 -6.85 4.77
CA GLU A 199 -6.68 -7.24 5.96
C GLU A 199 -7.26 -6.03 6.71
N SER A 200 -6.53 -4.91 6.78
CA SER A 200 -7.03 -3.67 7.41
C SER A 200 -8.22 -3.08 6.66
N ILE A 201 -8.18 -3.06 5.32
CA ILE A 201 -9.30 -2.62 4.49
C ILE A 201 -10.49 -3.57 4.62
N GLU A 202 -10.26 -4.88 4.58
CA GLU A 202 -11.33 -5.88 4.75
C GLU A 202 -12.03 -5.72 6.12
N GLN A 203 -11.27 -5.50 7.19
CA GLN A 203 -11.83 -5.21 8.51
C GLN A 203 -12.66 -3.92 8.54
N ASP A 204 -12.23 -2.86 7.85
CA ASP A 204 -13.01 -1.63 7.72
C ASP A 204 -14.32 -1.86 6.96
N GLN A 205 -14.29 -2.65 5.88
CA GLN A 205 -15.49 -3.04 5.13
C GLN A 205 -16.49 -3.82 5.99
N ILE A 206 -16.00 -4.75 6.83
CA ILE A 206 -16.83 -5.48 7.79
C ILE A 206 -17.45 -4.52 8.81
N LYS A 207 -16.64 -3.62 9.40
CA LYS A 207 -17.12 -2.62 10.37
C LYS A 207 -18.18 -1.69 9.78
N ARG A 208 -18.07 -1.33 8.50
CA ARG A 208 -19.05 -0.54 7.76
C ARG A 208 -20.26 -1.34 7.25
N GLY A 209 -20.27 -2.67 7.43
CA GLY A 209 -21.33 -3.56 6.96
C GLY A 209 -21.39 -3.75 5.45
N VAL A 210 -20.30 -3.42 4.73
CA VAL A 210 -20.18 -3.66 3.28
C VAL A 210 -20.04 -5.15 2.99
N ILE A 211 -19.21 -5.83 3.78
CA ILE A 211 -19.07 -7.28 3.78
C ILE A 211 -19.81 -7.84 4.99
N LYS A 212 -20.71 -8.80 4.74
CA LYS A 212 -21.38 -9.55 5.81
C LYS A 212 -20.55 -10.77 6.14
N VAL A 213 -20.08 -10.87 7.39
CA VAL A 213 -19.53 -12.12 7.91
C VAL A 213 -20.73 -13.03 8.17
N GLN A 214 -20.87 -14.14 7.45
CA GLN A 214 -21.77 -15.20 7.92
C GLN A 214 -21.20 -15.68 9.24
N ALA A 215 -21.98 -15.55 10.32
CA ALA A 215 -21.60 -16.17 11.58
C ALA A 215 -21.40 -17.66 11.31
N ALA A 216 -20.22 -18.19 11.65
CA ALA A 216 -20.01 -19.62 11.63
C ALA A 216 -21.03 -20.25 12.59
N GLU A 217 -21.89 -21.13 12.07
CA GLU A 217 -22.70 -22.06 12.88
C GLU A 217 -21.82 -23.11 13.53
#